data_AF-A0A0D8FTB1-F1
#
_entry.id   AF-A0A0D8FTB1-F1
#
_cell.length_a   1.000
_cell.length_b   1.000
_cell.length_c   1.000
_cell.angle_alpha   90.00
_cell.angle_beta   90.00
_cell.angle_gamma   90.00
#
_symmetry.space_group_name_H-M   'P 1'
#
loop_
_entity.id
_entity.type
_entity.pdbx_description
1 polymer ?
#
loop_
_entity_poly.entity_id
_entity_poly.type
_entity_poly.pdbx_seq_one_letter_code
_entity_poly.pdbx_strand_id
1 'polypeptide(L)' 'MGQLELKGPSGVFMHAMIYGSGIGRIGTPSDISNAVSFLLSGEASFITGTDLLIDCGVVGSITTNPPQRLLN' A
#
# COMPACT_ATOMS: atom_id res chain seq x y z
N MET A 1 -6.97 13.91 5.87
CA MET A 1 -5.73 13.12 6.06
C MET A 1 -4.98 12.93 4.74
N GLY A 2 -5.26 11.94 3.89
CA GLY A 2 -4.48 11.58 2.67
C GLY A 2 -3.71 12.67 1.89
N GLN A 3 -4.36 13.34 0.92
CA GLN A 3 -3.67 14.28 0.01
C GLN A 3 -3.09 15.53 0.69
N LEU A 4 -3.65 15.91 1.85
CA LEU A 4 -3.18 17.07 2.61
C LEU A 4 -1.92 16.73 3.43
N GLU A 5 -1.83 15.51 3.95
CA GLU A 5 -0.65 15.02 4.68
C GLU A 5 0.53 14.77 3.73
N LEU A 6 0.25 14.26 2.52
CA LEU A 6 1.24 14.13 1.45
C LEU A 6 1.90 15.47 1.07
N LYS A 7 1.16 16.57 1.16
CA LYS A 7 1.68 17.92 0.92
C LYS A 7 2.31 18.57 2.16
N GLY A 8 2.19 17.93 3.33
CA GLY A 8 2.68 18.41 4.59
C GLY A 8 4.08 17.88 4.94
N PRO A 9 4.59 18.18 6.14
CA PRO A 9 5.93 17.78 6.59
C PRO A 9 6.17 16.26 6.56
N SER A 10 5.12 15.47 6.77
CA SER A 10 5.17 14.00 6.70
C SER A 10 5.21 13.45 5.27
N GLY A 11 5.00 14.30 4.26
CA GLY A 11 4.95 13.92 2.85
C GLY A 11 6.23 13.28 2.33
N VAL A 12 7.39 13.71 2.80
CA VAL A 12 8.70 13.17 2.38
C VAL A 12 8.79 11.67 2.66
N PHE A 13 8.39 11.24 3.86
CA PHE A 13 8.37 9.83 4.22
C PHE A 13 7.30 9.05 3.44
N MET A 14 6.10 9.60 3.24
CA MET A 14 5.07 8.95 2.41
C MET A 14 5.53 8.77 0.97
N HIS A 15 6.18 9.76 0.37
CA HIS A 15 6.76 9.65 -0.96
C HIS A 15 7.80 8.53 -1.03
N ALA A 16 8.71 8.44 -0.05
CA ALA A 16 9.70 7.36 0.01
C ALA A 16 9.03 5.97 0.08
N MET A 17 7.97 5.82 0.88
CA MET A 17 7.21 4.56 0.95
C MET A 17 6.51 4.24 -0.38
N ILE A 18 5.92 5.23 -1.04
CA ILE A 18 5.28 5.05 -2.36
C ILE A 18 6.31 4.59 -3.39
N TYR A 19 7.47 5.26 -3.47
CA TYR A 19 8.53 4.90 -4.42
C TYR A 19 9.18 3.54 -4.11
N GLY A 20 9.23 3.15 -2.84
CA GLY A 20 9.73 1.84 -2.41
C GLY A 20 8.73 0.70 -2.58
N SER A 21 7.44 1.01 -2.77
CA SER A 21 6.38 0.02 -3.00
C SER A 21 6.50 -0.61 -4.39
N GLY A 22 5.93 -1.80 -4.58
CA GLY A 22 6.03 -2.57 -5.83
C GLY A 22 5.33 -1.93 -7.03
N ILE A 23 4.42 -0.96 -6.83
CA ILE A 23 3.67 -0.30 -7.90
C ILE A 23 4.07 1.18 -8.08
N GLY A 24 4.72 1.80 -7.09
CA GLY A 24 5.31 3.14 -7.27
C GLY A 24 4.31 4.30 -7.37
N ARG A 25 3.04 4.10 -7.03
CA ARG A 25 1.99 5.13 -7.08
C ARG A 25 1.09 5.12 -5.85
N ILE A 26 0.36 6.22 -5.65
CA ILE A 26 -0.73 6.26 -4.67
C ILE A 26 -1.86 5.32 -5.11
N GLY A 27 -2.41 4.59 -4.14
CA GLY A 27 -3.60 3.77 -4.32
C GLY A 27 -4.83 4.64 -4.63
N THR A 28 -5.69 4.12 -5.49
CA THR A 28 -6.97 4.72 -5.87
C THR A 28 -8.11 4.01 -5.15
N PRO A 29 -9.29 4.65 -5.00
CA PRO A 29 -10.46 3.96 -4.48
C PRO A 29 -10.80 2.67 -5.24
N SER A 30 -10.51 2.63 -6.54
CA SER A 30 -10.72 1.45 -7.39
C SER A 30 -9.84 0.26 -7.01
N ASP A 31 -8.62 0.49 -6.51
CA ASP A 31 -7.74 -0.60 -6.06
C ASP A 31 -8.36 -1.34 -4.86
N ILE A 32 -9.09 -0.63 -3.99
CA ILE A 32 -9.81 -1.21 -2.86
C ILE A 32 -11.12 -1.86 -3.32
N SER A 33 -11.93 -1.16 -4.14
CA SER A 33 -13.24 -1.68 -4.55
C SER A 33 -13.13 -2.98 -5.35
N ASN A 34 -12.08 -3.13 -6.15
CA ASN A 34 -11.86 -4.36 -6.92
C ASN A 34 -11.56 -5.56 -6.00
N ALA A 35 -10.74 -5.37 -4.97
CA ALA A 35 -10.49 -6.41 -3.97
C ALA A 35 -11.74 -6.78 -3.18
N VAL A 36 -12.54 -5.77 -2.78
CA VAL A 36 -13.84 -6.00 -2.13
C VAL A 36 -14.79 -6.75 -3.06
N SER A 37 -14.85 -6.39 -4.33
CA SER A 37 -15.68 -7.09 -5.33
C SER A 37 -15.28 -8.56 -5.47
N PHE A 38 -13.98 -8.87 -5.40
CA PHE A 38 -13.52 -10.26 -5.37
C PHE A 38 -13.97 -10.98 -4.08
N LEU A 39 -13.77 -10.36 -2.91
CA LEU A 39 -14.17 -10.95 -1.62
C LEU A 39 -15.69 -11.18 -1.50
N LEU A 40 -16.50 -10.37 -2.18
CA LEU A 40 -17.96 -10.56 -2.24
C LEU A 40 -18.41 -11.55 -3.32
N SER A 41 -17.51 -11.99 -4.19
CA SER A 41 -17.82 -12.98 -5.22
C SER A 41 -17.84 -14.40 -4.66
N GLY A 42 -18.45 -15.34 -5.40
CA GLY A 42 -18.44 -16.77 -5.04
C GLY A 42 -17.04 -17.39 -5.05
N GLU A 43 -16.09 -16.81 -5.79
CA GLU A 43 -14.71 -17.28 -5.88
C GLU A 43 -13.96 -17.17 -4.55
N ALA A 44 -14.41 -16.29 -3.64
CA ALA A 44 -13.83 -16.09 -2.32
C ALA A 44 -14.58 -16.86 -1.21
N SER A 45 -15.45 -17.82 -1.55
CA SER A 45 -16.36 -18.48 -0.60
C SER A 45 -15.71 -19.16 0.62
N PHE A 46 -14.42 -19.48 0.55
CA PHE A 46 -13.68 -20.08 1.66
C PHE A 46 -12.74 -19.10 2.38
N ILE A 47 -12.71 -17.83 1.96
CA ILE A 47 -11.87 -16.79 2.56
C ILE A 47 -12.69 -16.08 3.64
N THR A 48 -12.35 -16.32 4.90
CA THR A 48 -12.97 -15.66 6.06
C THR A 48 -11.97 -15.53 7.20
N GLY A 49 -12.21 -14.59 8.13
CA GLY A 49 -11.39 -14.40 9.33
C GLY A 49 -9.95 -13.93 9.04
N THR A 50 -9.73 -13.25 7.91
CA THR A 50 -8.39 -12.81 7.48
C THR A 50 -8.34 -11.31 7.22
N ASP A 51 -7.18 -10.71 7.46
CA ASP A 51 -6.85 -9.35 7.07
C ASP A 51 -6.18 -9.35 5.69
N LEU A 52 -6.77 -8.64 4.72
CA LEU A 52 -6.20 -8.48 3.38
C LEU A 52 -5.51 -7.12 3.25
N LEU A 53 -4.18 -7.10 3.24
CA LEU A 53 -3.42 -5.88 2.95
C LEU A 53 -3.52 -5.53 1.46
N ILE A 54 -3.87 -4.27 1.17
CA ILE A 54 -3.89 -3.68 -0.18
C ILE A 54 -3.02 -2.42 -0.14
N ASP A 55 -1.70 -2.61 -0.04
CA ASP A 55 -0.74 -1.55 0.27
C ASP A 55 0.40 -1.44 -0.76
N CYS A 56 0.28 -2.11 -1.91
CA CYS A 56 1.34 -2.21 -2.92
C CYS A 56 2.68 -2.79 -2.39
N GLY A 57 2.66 -3.58 -1.32
CA GLY A 57 3.86 -4.21 -0.76
C GLY A 57 4.71 -3.30 0.12
N VAL A 58 4.17 -2.16 0.58
CA VAL A 58 4.87 -1.24 1.50
C VAL A 58 5.30 -1.99 2.76
N VAL A 59 4.41 -2.75 3.39
CA VAL A 59 4.72 -3.50 4.62
C VAL A 59 5.72 -4.62 4.35
N GLY A 60 5.56 -5.35 3.24
CA GLY A 60 6.49 -6.43 2.86
C GLY A 60 7.89 -5.92 2.47
N SER A 61 8.00 -4.68 2.00
CA SER A 61 9.29 -4.07 1.63
C SER A 61 10.17 -3.77 2.85
N ILE A 62 9.56 -3.47 4.01
CA ILE A 62 10.28 -3.09 5.24
C ILE A 62 11.27 -4.17 5.67
N THR A 63 10.96 -5.44 5.44
CA THR A 63 11.82 -6.57 5.82
C THR A 63 12.76 -7.03 4.71
N THR A 64 12.51 -6.65 3.46
CA THR A 64 13.23 -7.18 2.28
C THR A 64 14.23 -6.19 1.69
N ASN A 65 14.11 -4.90 1.98
CA ASN A 65 15.07 -3.89 1.54
C ASN A 65 15.34 -2.88 2.67
N PRO A 66 16.37 -3.10 3.52
CA PRO A 66 16.74 -2.11 4.53
C PRO A 66 17.08 -0.78 3.84
N PRO A 67 16.75 0.38 4.44
CA PRO A 67 16.93 1.68 3.81
C PRO A 67 18.42 1.96 3.54
N GLN A 68 18.90 1.60 2.34
CA GLN A 68 20.30 1.74 1.93
C GLN A 68 20.58 2.96 1.05
N ARG A 69 19.76 4.02 1.08
CA ARG A 69 20.08 5.21 0.28
C ARG A 69 19.61 6.53 0.90
N LEU A 70 20.19 6.87 2.06
CA LEU A 70 20.25 8.25 2.56
C LEU A 70 21.63 8.61 3.14
N LEU A 71 22.68 7.85 2.79
CA LEU A 71 24.07 8.22 3.05
C LEU A 71 24.72 8.60 1.72
N ASN A 72 24.48 9.84 1.31
CA ASN A 72 25.35 10.65 0.44
C ASN A 72 25.18 12.10 0.91
#